data_AF-A0A945AA68-F1
#
_entry.id   AF-A0A945AA68-F1
#
_cell.length_a   1.000
_cell.length_b   1.000
_cell.length_c   1.000
_cell.angle_alpha   90.00
_cell.angle_beta   90.00
_cell.angle_gamma   90.00
#
_symmetry.space_group_name_H-M   'P 1'
#
loop_
_entity.id
_entity.type
_entity.pdbx_description
1 polymer ?
#
loop_
_entity_poly.entity_id
_entity_poly.type
_entity_poly.pdbx_seq_one_letter_code
_entity_poly.pdbx_strand_id
1 'polypeptide(L)'
;MRKRILLFLVLALAISGIGAGLMVRATIKSVPTLFERNAELKAQGYYMGEFEFKMLGVIYHLNEGDYLKAYITLRRIITEMETTEGLLKMPQGGSAEERMAFLLNRQDPSTGAFMDPRYPIFTYIGPTINMVDVLDDLSQQTGRPLKLKYPLYFLEEIRPPKQLRVYLESLLYINESWAGMGGPGPYGAGASEMAAFGGLERRGLYSFSEEWKNTLRRWFYETQDPNTGYWGVRIGTPSNWRQNLDPNSTYHIIKFVVDEWGENRDPKYPLRYAATLAHSILKS
;
A
#
# COMPACT_ATOMS: atom_id res chain seq x y z
N MET A 1 -23.90 6.34 -50.08
CA MET A 1 -22.55 5.94 -49.63
C MET A 1 -22.19 6.49 -48.24
N ARG A 2 -22.15 7.82 -48.02
CA ARG A 2 -21.77 8.42 -46.72
C ARG A 2 -22.57 7.91 -45.50
N LYS A 3 -23.90 7.75 -45.62
CA LYS A 3 -24.75 7.21 -44.53
C LYS A 3 -24.41 5.76 -44.15
N ARG A 4 -24.02 4.92 -45.11
CA ARG A 4 -23.64 3.52 -44.86
C ARG A 4 -22.28 3.44 -44.17
N ILE A 5 -21.31 4.25 -44.62
CA ILE A 5 -19.98 4.35 -43.99
C ILE A 5 -20.10 4.84 -42.53
N LEU A 6 -20.93 5.87 -42.29
CA LEU A 6 -21.19 6.36 -40.94
C LEU A 6 -21.82 5.29 -40.04
N LEU A 7 -22.77 4.51 -40.58
CA LEU A 7 -23.41 3.41 -39.84
C LEU A 7 -22.40 2.30 -39.48
N PHE A 8 -21.51 1.94 -40.41
CA PHE A 8 -20.44 0.97 -40.15
C PHE A 8 -19.45 1.47 -39.09
N LEU A 9 -19.07 2.75 -39.12
CA LEU A 9 -18.18 3.35 -38.12
C LEU A 9 -18.82 3.35 -36.73
N VAL A 10 -20.10 3.74 -36.63
CA VAL A 10 -20.84 3.71 -35.35
C VAL A 10 -20.96 2.28 -34.82
N LEU A 11 -21.25 1.30 -35.68
CA LEU A 11 -21.36 -0.09 -35.28
C LEU A 11 -20.00 -0.66 -34.84
N ALA A 12 -18.92 -0.35 -35.56
CA ALA A 12 -17.57 -0.76 -35.18
C ALA A 12 -17.15 -0.14 -33.84
N LEU A 13 -17.47 1.14 -33.60
CA LEU A 13 -17.26 1.80 -32.31
C LEU A 13 -18.08 1.14 -31.19
N ALA A 14 -19.35 0.81 -31.45
CA ALA A 14 -20.21 0.13 -30.47
C ALA A 14 -19.68 -1.27 -30.12
N ILE A 15 -19.30 -2.07 -31.12
CA ILE A 15 -18.72 -3.41 -30.91
C ILE A 15 -17.39 -3.31 -30.16
N SER A 16 -16.54 -2.36 -30.53
CA SER A 16 -15.26 -2.12 -29.84
C SER A 16 -15.49 -1.69 -28.39
N GLY A 17 -16.47 -0.83 -28.13
CA GLY A 17 -16.86 -0.40 -26.79
C GLY A 17 -17.40 -1.55 -25.93
N ILE A 18 -18.25 -2.42 -26.50
CA ILE A 18 -18.76 -3.61 -25.82
C ILE A 18 -17.61 -4.59 -25.52
N GLY A 19 -16.73 -4.84 -26.50
CA GLY A 19 -15.56 -5.69 -26.33
C GLY A 19 -14.63 -5.19 -25.22
N ALA A 20 -14.32 -3.89 -25.22
CA ALA A 20 -13.53 -3.26 -24.18
C ALA A 20 -14.21 -3.38 -22.80
N GLY A 21 -15.51 -3.12 -22.72
CA GLY A 21 -16.28 -3.24 -21.47
C GLY A 21 -16.30 -4.67 -20.92
N LEU A 22 -16.46 -5.68 -21.79
CA LEU A 22 -16.41 -7.08 -21.40
C LEU A 22 -15.01 -7.50 -20.91
N MET A 23 -13.94 -7.04 -21.57
CA MET A 23 -12.56 -7.30 -21.13
C MET A 23 -12.28 -6.69 -19.76
N VAL A 24 -12.68 -5.44 -19.52
CA VAL A 24 -12.52 -4.78 -18.21
C VAL A 24 -13.27 -5.57 -17.13
N ARG A 25 -14.52 -5.95 -17.40
CA ARG A 25 -15.33 -6.73 -16.46
C ARG A 25 -14.72 -8.10 -16.14
N ALA A 26 -14.25 -8.82 -17.15
CA ALA A 26 -13.59 -10.12 -16.96
C ALA A 26 -12.31 -9.98 -16.13
N THR A 27 -11.53 -8.93 -16.38
CA THR A 27 -10.29 -8.65 -15.66
C THR A 27 -10.57 -8.34 -14.18
N ILE A 28 -11.56 -7.50 -13.87
CA ILE A 28 -11.95 -7.22 -12.47
C ILE A 28 -12.45 -8.48 -11.77
N LYS A 29 -13.22 -9.33 -12.46
CA LYS A 29 -13.72 -10.60 -11.90
C LYS A 29 -12.60 -11.61 -11.58
N SER A 30 -11.40 -11.45 -12.14
CA SER A 30 -10.26 -12.33 -11.86
C SER A 30 -9.54 -12.02 -10.55
N VAL A 31 -9.87 -10.91 -9.86
CA VAL A 31 -9.16 -10.50 -8.64
C VAL A 31 -9.14 -11.60 -7.56
N PRO A 32 -10.25 -12.27 -7.20
CA PRO A 32 -10.21 -13.36 -6.22
C PRO A 32 -9.27 -14.50 -6.64
N THR A 33 -9.32 -14.90 -7.91
CA THR A 33 -8.44 -15.95 -8.45
C THR A 33 -6.96 -15.57 -8.41
N LEU A 34 -6.62 -14.27 -8.46
CA LEU A 34 -5.24 -13.83 -8.28
C LEU A 34 -4.76 -14.02 -6.85
N PHE A 35 -5.61 -13.79 -5.83
CA PHE A 35 -5.23 -14.07 -4.44
C PHE A 35 -5.03 -15.57 -4.18
N GLU A 36 -5.87 -16.42 -4.77
CA GLU A 36 -5.69 -17.88 -4.74
C GLU A 36 -4.36 -18.27 -5.40
N ARG A 37 -4.10 -17.74 -6.60
CA ARG A 37 -2.86 -18.00 -7.33
C ARG A 37 -1.62 -17.50 -6.58
N ASN A 38 -1.72 -16.37 -5.90
CA ASN A 38 -0.66 -15.87 -5.02
C ASN A 38 -0.34 -16.87 -3.90
N ALA A 39 -1.36 -17.43 -3.26
CA ALA A 39 -1.19 -18.44 -2.21
C ALA A 39 -0.53 -19.72 -2.77
N GLU A 40 -0.95 -20.18 -3.95
CA GLU A 40 -0.32 -21.32 -4.63
C GLU A 40 1.16 -21.06 -4.95
N LEU A 41 1.49 -19.92 -5.53
CA LEU A 41 2.87 -19.57 -5.88
C LEU A 41 3.73 -19.45 -4.62
N LYS A 42 3.21 -18.84 -3.56
CA LYS A 42 3.88 -18.80 -2.25
C LYS A 42 4.13 -20.21 -1.70
N ALA A 43 3.17 -21.12 -1.80
CA ALA A 43 3.32 -22.52 -1.40
C ALA A 43 4.37 -23.28 -2.26
N GLN A 44 4.52 -22.92 -3.53
CA GLN A 44 5.57 -23.43 -4.43
C GLN A 44 6.96 -22.81 -4.17
N GLY A 45 7.08 -21.92 -3.18
CA GLY A 45 8.32 -21.27 -2.77
C GLY A 45 8.67 -19.99 -3.54
N TYR A 46 7.75 -19.44 -4.35
CA TYR A 46 7.96 -18.13 -4.97
C TYR A 46 7.92 -17.02 -3.92
N TYR A 47 8.80 -16.03 -4.10
CA TYR A 47 8.78 -14.79 -3.33
C TYR A 47 7.63 -13.92 -3.86
N MET A 48 6.64 -13.67 -3.00
CA MET A 48 5.42 -12.93 -3.33
C MET A 48 5.21 -11.70 -2.43
N GLY A 49 6.27 -11.18 -1.81
CA GLY A 49 6.17 -10.11 -0.79
C GLY A 49 5.57 -8.79 -1.28
N GLU A 50 5.57 -8.56 -2.60
CA GLU A 50 5.06 -7.33 -3.21
C GLU A 50 3.62 -7.44 -3.71
N PHE A 51 3.06 -8.66 -3.82
CA PHE A 51 1.83 -8.91 -4.57
C PHE A 51 0.65 -8.06 -4.08
N GLU A 52 0.40 -8.04 -2.77
CA GLU A 52 -0.72 -7.29 -2.19
C GLU A 52 -0.58 -5.79 -2.46
N PHE A 53 0.64 -5.24 -2.39
CA PHE A 53 0.92 -3.84 -2.70
C PHE A 53 0.76 -3.52 -4.18
N LYS A 54 1.12 -4.46 -5.07
CA LYS A 54 0.85 -4.33 -6.51
C LYS A 54 -0.66 -4.22 -6.77
N MET A 55 -1.47 -5.03 -6.08
CA MET A 55 -2.94 -4.96 -6.17
C MET A 55 -3.49 -3.64 -5.63
N LEU A 56 -2.95 -3.12 -4.52
CA LEU A 56 -3.34 -1.79 -4.02
C LEU A 56 -3.03 -0.68 -5.03
N GLY A 57 -1.92 -0.79 -5.79
CA GLY A 57 -1.62 0.13 -6.89
C GLY A 57 -2.70 0.15 -7.98
N VAL A 58 -3.29 -1.01 -8.29
CA VAL A 58 -4.45 -1.09 -9.22
C VAL A 58 -5.65 -0.35 -8.63
N ILE A 59 -5.97 -0.58 -7.35
CA ILE A 59 -7.07 0.10 -6.66
C ILE A 59 -6.88 1.61 -6.67
N TYR A 60 -5.66 2.08 -6.42
CA TYR A 60 -5.33 3.50 -6.46
C TYR A 60 -5.58 4.11 -7.85
N HIS A 61 -5.12 3.47 -8.93
CA HIS A 61 -5.40 3.97 -10.29
C HIS A 61 -6.89 3.98 -10.62
N LEU A 62 -7.65 2.97 -10.18
CA LEU A 62 -9.11 2.98 -10.32
C LEU A 62 -9.75 4.14 -9.55
N ASN A 63 -9.25 4.42 -8.34
CA ASN A 63 -9.73 5.51 -7.50
C ASN A 63 -9.50 6.90 -8.13
N GLU A 64 -8.33 7.11 -8.72
CA GLU A 64 -7.97 8.36 -9.40
C GLU A 64 -8.61 8.51 -10.79
N GLY A 65 -9.39 7.52 -11.25
CA GLY A 65 -10.00 7.51 -12.57
C GLY A 65 -9.04 7.19 -13.72
N ASP A 66 -7.82 6.73 -13.42
CA ASP A 66 -6.83 6.27 -14.40
C ASP A 66 -7.08 4.81 -14.78
N TYR A 67 -8.24 4.57 -15.40
CA TYR A 67 -8.73 3.23 -15.73
C TYR A 67 -7.81 2.49 -16.70
N LEU A 68 -7.17 3.20 -17.63
CA LEU A 68 -6.25 2.59 -18.59
C LEU A 68 -5.02 2.06 -17.87
N LYS A 69 -4.41 2.86 -16.97
CA LYS A 69 -3.27 2.42 -16.19
C LYS A 69 -3.62 1.29 -15.23
N ALA A 70 -4.79 1.35 -14.59
CA ALA A 70 -5.29 0.25 -13.77
C ALA A 70 -5.41 -1.06 -14.56
N TYR A 71 -6.01 -1.01 -15.75
CA TYR A 71 -6.17 -2.18 -16.62
C TYR A 71 -4.82 -2.75 -17.09
N ILE A 72 -3.91 -1.89 -17.57
CA ILE A 72 -2.56 -2.31 -18.00
C ILE A 72 -1.81 -2.96 -16.82
N THR A 73 -1.87 -2.34 -15.65
CA THR A 73 -1.21 -2.84 -14.43
C THR A 73 -1.77 -4.21 -14.03
N LEU A 74 -3.09 -4.36 -14.01
CA LEU A 74 -3.73 -5.62 -13.64
C LEU A 74 -3.43 -6.73 -14.65
N ARG A 75 -3.44 -6.43 -15.96
CA ARG A 75 -3.07 -7.41 -17.00
C ARG A 75 -1.62 -7.86 -16.85
N ARG A 76 -0.70 -6.95 -16.52
CA ARG A 76 0.68 -7.31 -16.24
C ARG A 76 0.81 -8.25 -15.05
N ILE A 77 0.09 -7.98 -13.96
CA ILE A 77 0.07 -8.86 -12.77
C ILE A 77 -0.45 -10.25 -13.14
N ILE A 78 -1.57 -10.32 -13.87
CA ILE A 78 -2.13 -11.59 -14.36
C ILE A 78 -1.09 -12.37 -15.15
N THR A 79 -0.45 -11.73 -16.14
CA THR A 79 0.57 -12.38 -16.97
C THR A 79 1.76 -12.86 -16.14
N GLU A 80 2.30 -12.04 -15.23
CA GLU A 80 3.40 -12.41 -14.33
C GLU A 80 3.08 -13.66 -13.51
N MET A 81 1.83 -13.80 -13.03
CA MET A 81 1.39 -14.92 -12.20
C MET A 81 1.03 -16.19 -12.98
N GLU A 82 0.57 -16.03 -14.21
CA GLU A 82 0.26 -17.13 -15.12
C GLU A 82 1.54 -17.74 -15.71
N THR A 83 2.45 -16.90 -16.22
CA THR A 83 3.69 -17.36 -16.87
C THR A 83 4.82 -17.63 -15.88
N THR A 84 4.72 -17.08 -14.66
CA THR A 84 5.80 -17.04 -13.65
C THR A 84 7.06 -16.31 -14.10
N GLU A 85 7.00 -15.62 -15.25
CA GLU A 85 8.13 -14.86 -15.78
C GLU A 85 8.47 -13.69 -14.85
N GLY A 86 9.74 -13.60 -14.46
CA GLY A 86 10.21 -12.58 -13.52
C GLY A 86 9.98 -12.91 -12.04
N LEU A 87 9.21 -13.95 -11.71
CA LEU A 87 9.08 -14.43 -10.33
C LEU A 87 10.33 -15.21 -9.91
N LEU A 88 10.76 -14.97 -8.68
CA LEU A 88 11.94 -15.62 -8.10
C LEU A 88 11.54 -16.51 -6.95
N LYS A 89 12.20 -17.67 -6.81
CA LYS A 89 11.98 -18.56 -5.68
C LYS A 89 12.90 -18.21 -4.51
N MET A 90 12.35 -18.27 -3.30
CA MET A 90 13.14 -18.20 -2.08
C MET A 90 14.16 -19.36 -2.04
N PRO A 91 15.39 -19.15 -1.52
CA PRO A 91 16.38 -20.20 -1.41
C PRO A 91 15.91 -21.27 -0.39
N GLN A 92 15.45 -22.42 -0.89
CA GLN A 92 14.99 -23.52 -0.04
C GLN A 92 16.15 -24.17 0.71
N GLY A 93 16.01 -24.34 2.02
CA GLY A 93 17.07 -24.89 2.86
C GLY A 93 18.30 -23.98 2.99
N GLY A 94 18.26 -22.77 2.44
CA GLY A 94 19.37 -21.83 2.49
C GLY A 94 19.64 -21.31 3.90
N SER A 95 20.93 -21.08 4.17
CA SER A 95 21.47 -20.39 5.34
C SER A 95 20.86 -18.99 5.52
N ALA A 96 21.02 -18.40 6.71
CA ALA A 96 20.57 -17.05 6.98
C ALA A 96 21.27 -16.03 6.04
N GLU A 97 22.54 -16.26 5.71
CA GLU A 97 23.33 -15.46 4.77
C GLU A 97 22.76 -15.52 3.34
N GLU A 98 22.41 -16.71 2.85
CA GLU A 98 21.81 -16.87 1.52
C GLU A 98 20.44 -16.20 1.44
N ARG A 99 19.63 -16.31 2.50
CA ARG A 99 18.34 -15.61 2.59
C ARG A 99 18.52 -14.11 2.61
N MET A 100 19.45 -13.59 3.42
CA MET A 100 19.74 -12.17 3.51
C MET A 100 20.21 -11.62 2.15
N ALA A 101 21.11 -12.33 1.47
CA ALA A 101 21.57 -11.95 0.14
C ALA A 101 20.44 -11.97 -0.90
N PHE A 102 19.58 -12.99 -0.87
CA PHE A 102 18.41 -13.07 -1.74
C PHE A 102 17.48 -11.88 -1.56
N LEU A 103 17.14 -11.54 -0.31
CA LEU A 103 16.22 -10.46 0.02
C LEU A 103 16.81 -9.09 -0.33
N LEU A 104 18.08 -8.83 -0.02
CA LEU A 104 18.77 -7.59 -0.42
C LEU A 104 18.78 -7.40 -1.94
N ASN A 105 18.82 -8.48 -2.72
CA ASN A 105 18.70 -8.43 -4.19
C ASN A 105 17.29 -8.09 -4.71
N ARG A 106 16.31 -7.88 -3.84
CA ARG A 106 14.98 -7.36 -4.20
C ARG A 106 14.89 -5.84 -4.12
N GLN A 107 15.91 -5.18 -3.58
CA GLN A 107 15.90 -3.72 -3.52
C GLN A 107 16.08 -3.12 -4.92
N ASP A 108 15.15 -2.27 -5.33
CA ASP A 108 15.21 -1.57 -6.60
C ASP A 108 16.28 -0.44 -6.55
N PRO A 109 17.19 -0.35 -7.53
CA PRO A 109 18.25 0.65 -7.53
C PRO A 109 17.78 2.09 -7.76
N SER A 110 16.64 2.28 -8.43
CA SER A 110 16.16 3.61 -8.81
C SER A 110 15.41 4.32 -7.68
N THR A 111 14.69 3.54 -6.88
CA THR A 111 13.85 4.05 -5.77
C THR A 111 14.45 3.72 -4.40
N GLY A 112 15.28 2.69 -4.32
CA GLY A 112 15.72 2.11 -3.05
C GLY A 112 14.63 1.30 -2.31
N ALA A 113 13.43 1.18 -2.87
CA ALA A 113 12.34 0.44 -2.25
C ALA A 113 12.49 -1.08 -2.51
N PHE A 114 11.84 -1.89 -1.69
CA PHE A 114 11.60 -3.31 -1.98
C PHE A 114 10.28 -3.48 -2.74
N MET A 115 10.17 -2.78 -3.86
CA MET A 115 8.97 -2.72 -4.69
C MET A 115 9.35 -2.32 -6.12
N ASP A 116 8.61 -2.85 -7.09
CA ASP A 116 8.71 -2.45 -8.49
C ASP A 116 8.46 -0.93 -8.69
N PRO A 117 9.38 -0.19 -9.33
CA PRO A 117 9.33 1.27 -9.46
C PRO A 117 8.23 1.77 -10.40
N ARG A 118 7.49 0.86 -11.05
CA ARG A 118 6.35 1.19 -11.93
C ARG A 118 5.06 1.47 -11.16
N TYR A 119 5.04 1.20 -9.86
CA TYR A 119 3.86 1.41 -9.00
C TYR A 119 3.89 2.77 -8.31
N PRO A 120 2.76 3.27 -7.79
CA PRO A 120 2.77 4.54 -7.04
C PRO A 120 3.58 4.43 -5.75
N ILE A 121 4.24 5.52 -5.36
CA ILE A 121 5.11 5.60 -4.16
C ILE A 121 4.46 5.06 -2.88
N PHE A 122 3.15 5.19 -2.71
CA PHE A 122 2.49 4.68 -1.50
C PHE A 122 2.62 3.16 -1.34
N THR A 123 2.80 2.44 -2.44
CA THR A 123 3.01 0.98 -2.43
C THR A 123 4.40 0.58 -1.94
N TYR A 124 5.33 1.54 -1.76
CA TYR A 124 6.72 1.25 -1.43
C TYR A 124 6.96 1.12 0.07
N ILE A 125 6.15 1.79 0.89
CA ILE A 125 6.34 1.90 2.35
C ILE A 125 6.20 0.54 3.03
N GLY A 126 5.00 -0.06 2.96
CA GLY A 126 4.71 -1.34 3.59
C GLY A 126 5.71 -2.46 3.25
N PRO A 127 5.99 -2.79 1.97
CA PRO A 127 6.91 -3.87 1.65
C PRO A 127 8.35 -3.54 2.05
N THR A 128 8.76 -2.26 2.03
CA THR A 128 10.09 -1.86 2.49
C THR A 128 10.24 -2.03 4.00
N ILE A 129 9.24 -1.63 4.80
CA ILE A 129 9.26 -1.81 6.26
C ILE A 129 9.29 -3.31 6.60
N ASN A 130 8.42 -4.11 5.98
CA ASN A 130 8.39 -5.55 6.16
C ASN A 130 9.73 -6.20 5.82
N MET A 131 10.37 -5.77 4.73
CA MET A 131 11.67 -6.29 4.34
C MET A 131 12.77 -5.89 5.32
N VAL A 132 12.77 -4.63 5.78
CA VAL A 132 13.74 -4.14 6.76
C VAL A 132 13.66 -4.93 8.06
N ASP A 133 12.46 -5.24 8.55
CA ASP A 133 12.30 -6.06 9.76
C ASP A 133 12.85 -7.47 9.57
N VAL A 134 12.54 -8.14 8.45
CA VAL A 134 13.09 -9.48 8.16
C VAL A 134 14.62 -9.45 8.00
N LEU A 135 15.16 -8.42 7.34
CA LEU A 135 16.60 -8.26 7.16
C LEU A 135 17.31 -7.96 8.47
N ASP A 136 16.68 -7.23 9.39
CA ASP A 136 17.21 -6.96 10.73
C ASP A 136 17.31 -8.25 11.55
N ASP A 137 16.29 -9.10 11.54
CA ASP A 137 16.31 -10.42 12.18
C ASP A 137 17.44 -11.31 11.61
N LEU A 138 17.59 -11.32 10.29
CA LEU A 138 18.68 -12.05 9.63
C LEU A 138 20.06 -11.46 9.96
N SER A 139 20.15 -10.15 10.13
CA SER A 139 21.39 -9.46 10.53
C SER A 139 21.87 -9.96 11.89
N GLN A 140 20.94 -10.15 12.84
CA GLN A 140 21.22 -10.70 14.17
C GLN A 140 21.66 -12.16 14.10
N GLN A 141 20.99 -12.98 13.28
CA GLN A 141 21.32 -14.40 13.11
C GLN A 141 22.70 -14.62 12.47
N THR A 142 23.09 -13.76 11.53
CA THR A 142 24.37 -13.85 10.81
C THR A 142 25.52 -13.11 11.51
N GLY A 143 25.23 -12.32 12.55
CA GLY A 143 26.20 -11.43 13.20
C GLY A 143 26.72 -10.31 12.31
N ARG A 144 26.05 -10.03 11.18
CA ARG A 144 26.43 -8.97 10.23
C ARG A 144 25.52 -7.76 10.41
N PRO A 145 26.03 -6.53 10.39
CA PRO A 145 25.18 -5.36 10.49
C PRO A 145 24.24 -5.25 9.29
N LEU A 146 23.00 -4.83 9.54
CA LEU A 146 22.04 -4.53 8.49
C LEU A 146 22.57 -3.37 7.61
N LYS A 147 22.79 -3.66 6.33
CA LYS A 147 23.16 -2.67 5.32
C LYS A 147 22.38 -2.90 4.04
N LEU A 148 21.55 -1.93 3.67
CA LEU A 148 20.84 -1.94 2.40
C LEU A 148 21.80 -1.72 1.21
N LYS A 149 21.42 -2.19 0.03
CA LYS A 149 22.21 -1.99 -1.20
C LYS A 149 22.14 -0.55 -1.69
N TYR A 150 20.97 0.06 -1.55
CA TYR A 150 20.68 1.41 -2.00
C TYR A 150 20.03 2.22 -0.86
N PRO A 151 20.29 3.53 -0.76
CA PRO A 151 19.50 4.42 0.09
C PRO A 151 18.03 4.41 -0.30
N LEU A 152 17.14 4.69 0.65
CA LEU A 152 15.69 4.73 0.45
C LEU A 152 15.25 6.03 -0.28
N TYR A 153 15.68 6.22 -1.52
CA TYR A 153 15.48 7.46 -2.29
C TYR A 153 14.02 7.88 -2.42
N PHE A 154 13.09 6.94 -2.48
CA PHE A 154 11.67 7.27 -2.59
C PHE A 154 11.14 8.12 -1.42
N LEU A 155 11.76 8.04 -0.23
CA LEU A 155 11.39 8.89 0.91
C LEU A 155 11.67 10.37 0.66
N GLU A 156 12.57 10.71 -0.28
CA GLU A 156 12.87 12.09 -0.65
C GLU A 156 11.67 12.81 -1.29
N GLU A 157 10.78 12.08 -1.96
CA GLU A 157 9.56 12.64 -2.59
C GLU A 157 8.56 13.16 -1.54
N ILE A 158 8.62 12.63 -0.32
CA ILE A 158 7.74 13.02 0.79
C ILE A 158 8.53 13.64 1.95
N ARG A 159 9.82 13.95 1.77
CA ARG A 159 10.68 14.54 2.80
C ARG A 159 10.23 15.96 3.19
N PRO A 160 9.85 16.85 2.27
CA PRO A 160 9.26 18.13 2.62
C PRO A 160 7.87 17.97 3.27
N PRO A 161 7.59 18.61 4.42
CA PRO A 161 6.32 18.48 5.12
C PRO A 161 5.06 18.77 4.28
N LYS A 162 5.16 19.75 3.38
CA LYS A 162 4.07 20.06 2.44
C LYS A 162 3.77 18.89 1.50
N GLN A 163 4.80 18.19 1.03
CA GLN A 163 4.67 17.05 0.11
C GLN A 163 4.16 15.82 0.86
N LEU A 164 4.64 15.58 2.10
CA LEU A 164 4.05 14.57 2.99
C LEU A 164 2.54 14.79 3.14
N ARG A 165 2.10 16.02 3.40
CA ARG A 165 0.67 16.31 3.56
C ARG A 165 -0.11 16.00 2.29
N VAL A 166 0.37 16.44 1.12
CA VAL A 166 -0.29 16.13 -0.17
C VAL A 166 -0.40 14.61 -0.38
N TYR A 167 0.68 13.88 -0.10
CA TYR A 167 0.72 12.43 -0.18
C TYR A 167 -0.28 11.76 0.77
N LEU A 168 -0.39 12.20 2.02
CA LEU A 168 -1.34 11.61 2.98
C LEU A 168 -2.79 11.90 2.58
N GLU A 169 -3.09 13.12 2.13
CA GLU A 169 -4.44 13.49 1.68
C GLU A 169 -4.88 12.69 0.43
N SER A 170 -3.96 12.35 -0.48
CA SER A 170 -4.28 11.53 -1.66
C SER A 170 -4.64 10.09 -1.32
N LEU A 171 -4.38 9.63 -0.09
CA LEU A 171 -4.71 8.28 0.39
C LEU A 171 -5.93 8.26 1.31
N LEU A 172 -6.47 9.44 1.67
CA LEU A 172 -7.54 9.53 2.65
C LEU A 172 -8.89 9.03 2.14
N TYR A 173 -9.15 9.14 0.83
CA TYR A 173 -10.45 8.81 0.26
C TYR A 173 -10.36 7.64 -0.73
N ILE A 174 -11.36 6.77 -0.68
CA ILE A 174 -11.63 5.77 -1.71
C ILE A 174 -13.06 5.91 -2.20
N ASN A 175 -13.27 5.86 -3.52
CA ASN A 175 -14.60 5.89 -4.12
C ASN A 175 -15.41 4.65 -3.68
N GLU A 176 -16.71 4.84 -3.43
CA GLU A 176 -17.64 3.76 -3.05
C GLU A 176 -17.57 2.57 -4.02
N SER A 177 -17.40 2.84 -5.31
CA SER A 177 -17.29 1.82 -6.37
C SER A 177 -16.12 0.84 -6.15
N TRP A 178 -15.08 1.28 -5.44
CA TRP A 178 -13.83 0.55 -5.26
C TRP A 178 -13.61 0.07 -3.83
N ALA A 179 -14.36 0.59 -2.86
CA ALA A 179 -14.27 0.19 -1.46
C ALA A 179 -14.55 -1.30 -1.23
N GLY A 180 -15.35 -1.93 -2.10
CA GLY A 180 -15.69 -3.36 -2.04
C GLY A 180 -14.60 -4.31 -2.57
N MET A 181 -13.48 -3.82 -3.10
CA MET A 181 -12.42 -4.68 -3.64
C MET A 181 -11.51 -5.30 -2.56
N GLY A 182 -11.76 -5.01 -1.28
CA GLY A 182 -11.11 -5.66 -0.14
C GLY A 182 -9.72 -5.12 0.21
N GLY A 183 -9.20 -5.55 1.36
CA GLY A 183 -7.90 -5.13 1.90
C GLY A 183 -7.92 -3.77 2.63
N PRO A 184 -6.79 -3.35 3.22
CA PRO A 184 -6.69 -2.11 4.00
C PRO A 184 -6.67 -0.84 3.12
N GLY A 185 -6.77 -1.01 1.80
CA GLY A 185 -6.74 0.06 0.81
C GLY A 185 -5.40 0.81 0.75
N PRO A 186 -5.30 1.84 -0.10
CA PRO A 186 -4.11 2.69 -0.18
C PRO A 186 -3.78 3.40 1.15
N TYR A 187 -4.80 3.74 1.96
CA TYR A 187 -4.62 4.31 3.29
C TYR A 187 -3.78 3.41 4.20
N GLY A 188 -4.12 2.12 4.29
CA GLY A 188 -3.39 1.20 5.15
C GLY A 188 -1.92 1.14 4.81
N ALA A 189 -1.60 0.72 3.58
CA ALA A 189 -0.23 0.49 3.14
C ALA A 189 0.62 1.76 3.01
N GLY A 190 0.01 2.90 2.72
CA GLY A 190 0.72 4.15 2.44
C GLY A 190 0.65 5.19 3.55
N ALA A 191 -0.45 5.29 4.27
CA ALA A 191 -0.60 6.24 5.37
C ALA A 191 -0.38 5.59 6.73
N SER A 192 -1.10 4.50 7.05
CA SER A 192 -1.02 3.90 8.39
C SER A 192 0.36 3.32 8.71
N GLU A 193 1.00 2.65 7.74
CA GLU A 193 2.35 2.07 7.89
C GLU A 193 3.43 3.14 8.16
N MET A 194 3.19 4.39 7.77
CA MET A 194 4.10 5.50 8.08
C MET A 194 4.25 5.74 9.58
N ALA A 195 3.27 5.32 10.39
CA ALA A 195 3.36 5.35 11.85
C ALA A 195 4.58 4.56 12.38
N ALA A 196 5.09 3.59 11.60
CA ALA A 196 6.25 2.79 11.94
C ALA A 196 7.60 3.40 11.51
N PHE A 197 7.65 4.67 11.06
CA PHE A 197 8.89 5.32 10.58
C PHE A 197 10.07 5.21 11.56
N GLY A 198 9.80 5.17 12.87
CA GLY A 198 10.84 5.06 13.90
C GLY A 198 11.66 3.76 13.78
N GLY A 199 11.12 2.71 13.16
CA GLY A 199 11.86 1.50 12.84
C GLY A 199 13.00 1.72 11.85
N LEU A 200 12.86 2.66 10.91
CA LEU A 200 13.93 3.03 9.98
C LEU A 200 15.00 3.88 10.66
N GLU A 201 14.60 4.82 11.54
CA GLU A 201 15.53 5.67 12.30
C GLU A 201 16.38 4.86 13.27
N ARG A 202 15.77 3.95 14.05
CA ARG A 202 16.48 3.10 15.02
C ARG A 202 17.54 2.21 14.37
N ARG A 203 17.35 1.86 13.10
CA ARG A 203 18.29 1.04 12.31
C ARG A 203 19.29 1.88 11.50
N GLY A 204 19.24 3.21 11.62
CA GLY A 204 20.13 4.12 10.91
C GLY A 204 19.93 4.13 9.39
N LEU A 205 18.75 3.73 8.90
CA LEU A 205 18.48 3.60 7.46
C LEU A 205 17.96 4.90 6.83
N TYR A 206 17.27 5.72 7.61
CA TYR A 206 16.79 7.04 7.20
C TYR A 206 16.61 7.91 8.44
N SER A 207 16.68 9.24 8.28
CA SER A 207 16.45 10.19 9.37
C SER A 207 15.39 11.20 8.97
N PHE A 208 14.31 11.29 9.75
CA PHE A 208 13.22 12.20 9.48
C PHE A 208 13.41 13.49 10.29
N SER A 209 13.09 14.64 9.70
CA SER A 209 13.13 15.91 10.44
C SER A 209 12.00 15.98 11.46
N GLU A 210 12.18 16.75 12.53
CA GLU A 210 11.11 16.96 13.51
C GLU A 210 9.88 17.65 12.90
N GLU A 211 10.07 18.52 11.91
CA GLU A 211 8.96 19.14 11.18
C GLU A 211 8.13 18.12 10.39
N TRP A 212 8.80 17.12 9.80
CA TRP A 212 8.15 16.01 9.11
C TRP A 212 7.35 15.16 10.10
N LYS A 213 7.96 14.76 11.23
CA LYS A 213 7.30 13.95 12.28
C LYS A 213 6.09 14.69 12.85
N ASN A 214 6.24 15.99 13.12
CA ASN A 214 5.16 16.84 13.59
C ASN A 214 4.02 16.96 12.57
N THR A 215 4.33 17.01 11.27
CA THR A 215 3.31 17.00 10.21
C THR A 215 2.55 15.69 10.17
N LEU A 216 3.23 14.55 10.29
CA LEU A 216 2.58 13.24 10.35
C LEU A 216 1.65 13.12 11.56
N ARG A 217 2.13 13.46 12.77
CA ARG A 217 1.32 13.45 14.01
C ARG A 217 0.09 14.35 13.88
N ARG A 218 0.29 15.56 13.39
CA ARG A 218 -0.78 16.53 13.15
C ARG A 218 -1.83 15.96 12.19
N TRP A 219 -1.41 15.34 11.10
CA TRP A 219 -2.35 14.80 10.13
C TRP A 219 -3.18 13.65 10.71
N PHE A 220 -2.58 12.71 11.44
CA PHE A 220 -3.35 11.67 12.15
C PHE A 220 -4.31 12.29 13.17
N TYR A 221 -3.86 13.26 13.96
CA TYR A 221 -4.71 13.97 14.92
C TYR A 221 -5.92 14.66 14.25
N GLU A 222 -5.72 15.28 13.08
CA GLU A 222 -6.75 15.94 12.30
C GLU A 222 -7.73 14.96 11.63
N THR A 223 -7.28 13.74 11.32
CA THR A 223 -8.05 12.76 10.53
C THR A 223 -8.73 11.67 11.33
N GLN A 224 -8.51 11.57 12.64
CA GLN A 224 -9.28 10.67 13.50
C GLN A 224 -10.78 10.98 13.40
N ASP A 225 -11.59 9.97 13.11
CA ASP A 225 -13.02 10.16 12.95
C ASP A 225 -13.71 10.40 14.30
N PRO A 226 -14.45 11.51 14.50
CA PRO A 226 -15.13 11.80 15.77
C PRO A 226 -16.25 10.82 16.11
N ASN A 227 -16.90 10.21 15.10
CA ASN A 227 -18.10 9.41 15.31
C ASN A 227 -17.80 7.96 15.74
N THR A 228 -16.68 7.44 15.28
CA THR A 228 -16.24 6.06 15.53
C THR A 228 -14.95 6.01 16.35
N GLY A 229 -14.17 7.09 16.37
CA GLY A 229 -12.83 7.13 16.95
C GLY A 229 -11.75 6.43 16.11
N TYR A 230 -12.10 5.83 14.97
CA TYR A 230 -11.18 5.10 14.11
C TYR A 230 -10.29 6.01 13.27
N TRP A 231 -9.18 5.44 12.84
CA TRP A 231 -8.46 5.85 11.65
C TRP A 231 -8.69 4.84 10.53
N GLY A 232 -8.57 5.32 9.29
CA GLY A 232 -8.76 4.49 8.12
C GLY A 232 -9.22 5.31 6.93
N VAL A 233 -9.32 4.65 5.78
CA VAL A 233 -9.83 5.28 4.56
C VAL A 233 -11.27 5.77 4.74
N ARG A 234 -11.57 6.92 4.17
CA ARG A 234 -12.93 7.47 4.05
C ARG A 234 -13.53 6.99 2.74
N ILE A 235 -14.66 6.32 2.81
CA ILE A 235 -15.34 5.81 1.63
C ILE A 235 -16.31 6.88 1.14
N GLY A 236 -16.11 7.39 -0.08
CA GLY A 236 -16.90 8.46 -0.69
C GLY A 236 -16.05 9.62 -1.18
N THR A 237 -16.57 10.84 -1.05
CA THR A 237 -15.92 12.10 -1.46
C THR A 237 -15.71 13.01 -0.25
N PRO A 238 -14.88 14.07 -0.35
CA PRO A 238 -14.70 15.02 0.75
C PRO A 238 -15.99 15.66 1.27
N SER A 239 -17.01 15.81 0.40
CA SER A 239 -18.32 16.37 0.78
C SER A 239 -19.30 15.35 1.34
N ASN A 240 -19.11 14.06 1.06
CA ASN A 240 -19.99 12.99 1.52
C ASN A 240 -19.20 11.68 1.63
N TRP A 241 -18.87 11.28 2.85
CA TRP A 241 -18.10 10.08 3.11
C TRP A 241 -18.60 9.37 4.37
N ARG A 242 -18.30 8.08 4.45
CA ARG A 242 -18.43 7.27 5.66
C ARG A 242 -17.07 6.71 6.07
N GLN A 243 -16.85 6.57 7.37
CA GLN A 243 -15.60 6.01 7.88
C GLN A 243 -15.54 4.51 7.55
N ASN A 244 -14.42 4.03 7.02
CA ASN A 244 -14.13 2.60 7.05
C ASN A 244 -13.65 2.22 8.45
N LEU A 245 -14.32 1.24 9.08
CA LEU A 245 -13.91 0.69 10.36
C LEU A 245 -12.75 -0.27 10.10
N ASP A 246 -11.52 0.26 10.10
CA ASP A 246 -10.30 -0.48 9.84
C ASP A 246 -9.49 -0.63 11.14
N PRO A 247 -9.63 -1.77 11.86
CA PRO A 247 -8.88 -2.03 13.07
C PRO A 247 -7.37 -2.08 12.83
N ASN A 248 -6.92 -2.51 11.65
CA ASN A 248 -5.49 -2.69 11.38
C ASN A 248 -4.79 -1.33 11.23
N SER A 249 -5.34 -0.45 10.39
CA SER A 249 -4.83 0.93 10.28
C SER A 249 -4.90 1.66 11.61
N THR A 250 -6.02 1.50 12.33
CA THR A 250 -6.21 2.09 13.66
C THR A 250 -5.16 1.59 14.66
N TYR A 251 -4.85 0.30 14.66
CA TYR A 251 -3.83 -0.30 15.52
C TYR A 251 -2.42 0.28 15.27
N HIS A 252 -2.01 0.42 14.00
CA HIS A 252 -0.73 1.03 13.65
C HIS A 252 -0.62 2.46 14.17
N ILE A 253 -1.69 3.25 14.03
CA ILE A 253 -1.70 4.67 14.42
C ILE A 253 -1.81 4.83 15.93
N ILE A 254 -2.60 4.01 16.64
CA ILE A 254 -2.71 4.06 18.10
C ILE A 254 -1.34 3.90 18.75
N LYS A 255 -0.53 2.93 18.32
CA LYS A 255 0.82 2.71 18.85
C LYS A 255 1.76 3.91 18.67
N PHE A 256 1.46 4.76 17.70
CA PHE A 256 2.18 5.99 17.42
C PHE A 256 1.67 7.18 18.24
N VAL A 257 0.41 7.16 18.67
CA VAL A 257 -0.23 8.23 19.46
C VAL A 257 -0.07 7.99 20.97
N VAL A 258 -0.21 6.75 21.44
CA VAL A 258 -0.11 6.37 22.86
C VAL A 258 0.98 5.33 23.11
N ASP A 259 1.47 5.28 24.34
CA ASP A 259 2.42 4.26 24.79
C ASP A 259 1.73 2.96 25.24
N GLU A 260 2.52 2.03 25.77
CA GLU A 260 2.04 0.72 26.23
C GLU A 260 1.10 0.80 27.46
N TRP A 261 1.10 1.94 28.16
CA TRP A 261 0.24 2.22 29.30
C TRP A 261 -1.02 3.00 28.91
N GLY A 262 -1.13 3.40 27.63
CA GLY A 262 -2.21 4.21 27.11
C GLY A 262 -2.02 5.72 27.30
N GLU A 263 -0.83 6.14 27.73
CA GLU A 263 -0.51 7.56 27.91
C GLU A 263 -0.13 8.21 26.57
N ASN A 264 -0.49 9.48 26.40
CA ASN A 264 -0.21 10.20 25.16
C ASN A 264 1.30 10.40 24.98
N ARG A 265 1.85 9.97 23.84
CA ARG A 265 3.27 10.15 23.51
C ARG A 265 3.66 11.59 23.23
N ASP A 266 2.72 12.39 22.73
CA ASP A 266 2.89 13.82 22.45
C ASP A 266 1.67 14.60 22.97
N PRO A 267 1.83 15.46 24.00
CA PRO A 267 0.71 16.21 24.57
C PRO A 267 0.07 17.20 23.59
N LYS A 268 0.75 17.56 22.49
CA LYS A 268 0.20 18.41 21.43
C LYS A 268 -0.81 17.65 20.55
N TYR A 269 -0.68 16.32 20.48
CA TYR A 269 -1.48 15.46 19.62
C TYR A 269 -2.03 14.25 20.40
N PRO A 270 -2.85 14.49 21.45
CA PRO A 270 -3.39 13.41 22.25
C PRO A 270 -4.43 12.59 21.46
N LEU A 271 -4.73 11.38 21.95
CA LEU A 271 -5.84 10.57 21.47
C LEU A 271 -7.18 11.29 21.74
N ARG A 272 -7.86 11.78 20.70
CA ARG A 272 -9.02 12.69 20.84
C ARG A 272 -10.30 11.98 21.25
N TYR A 273 -10.55 10.80 20.68
CA TYR A 273 -11.83 10.11 20.76
C TYR A 273 -11.70 8.72 21.39
N ALA A 274 -10.91 8.61 22.47
CA ALA A 274 -10.59 7.34 23.13
C ALA A 274 -11.83 6.53 23.54
N ALA A 275 -12.82 7.17 24.18
CA ALA A 275 -14.04 6.50 24.63
C ALA A 275 -14.89 6.02 23.44
N THR A 276 -15.03 6.84 22.40
CA THR A 276 -15.75 6.48 21.17
C THR A 276 -15.09 5.30 20.48
N LEU A 277 -13.76 5.35 20.34
CA LEU A 277 -12.96 4.27 19.76
C LEU A 277 -13.14 2.96 20.52
N ALA A 278 -13.01 2.98 21.85
CA ALA A 278 -13.19 1.78 22.68
C ALA A 278 -14.59 1.19 22.52
N HIS A 279 -15.63 2.04 22.51
CA HIS A 279 -17.01 1.61 22.30
C HIS A 279 -17.24 1.00 20.91
N SER A 280 -16.64 1.59 19.87
CA SER A 280 -16.74 1.08 18.51
C SER A 280 -16.02 -0.26 18.34
N ILE A 281 -14.84 -0.44 18.94
CA ILE A 281 -14.10 -1.72 18.95
C ILE A 281 -14.92 -2.82 19.64
N LEU A 282 -15.58 -2.51 20.76
CA LEU A 282 -16.37 -3.51 21.50
C LEU A 282 -17.66 -3.93 20.79
N LYS A 283 -18.08 -3.20 19.75
CA LYS A 283 -19.29 -3.48 18.96
C LYS A 283 -19.03 -4.19 17.63
N SER A 284 -17.80 -4.11 17.11
CA SER A 284 -17.38 -4.76 15.87
C SER A 284 -17.07 -6.24 16.09
#